data_AF-A0A382F0G0-F1
#
_entry.id   AF-A0A382F0G0-F1
#
_cell.length_a   1.000
_cell.length_b   1.000
_cell.length_c   1.000
_cell.angle_alpha   90.00
_cell.angle_beta   90.00
_cell.angle_gamma   90.00
#
_symmetry.space_group_name_H-M   'P 1'
#
loop_
_entity.id
_entity.type
_entity.pdbx_description
1 polymer ?
#
loop_
_entity_poly.entity_id
_entity_poly.type
_entity_poly.pdbx_seq_one_letter_code
_entity_poly.pdbx_strand_id
1 'polypeptide(L)'
;MLEQAMTSRYYVYYLLIIGCLFAQGTSPRSYIVRTEHGFIDYSSRIIICRGTANIIEKQPVDNTFNLVEKNLKLAKAQARTQARKNLVEVVKKVNFDGRPVGDLMTDEPLIQNRVESLVGSAYQQGEIEYLEENKVAIALAVRMSGLAEILVDVEGYRSEDASLPAYLMTRATIPKSERVSGVVIDAREHSIDPSMNPEIIDMQGNLVYGTIHFTRSKSVNTGPVGYAY
;
A
#
# COMPACT_ATOMS: atom_id res chain seq x y z
N MET A 1 -22.47 35.50 58.86
CA MET A 1 -22.14 36.85 58.30
C MET A 1 -20.62 37.16 58.13
N LEU A 2 -19.67 36.28 57.81
CA LEU A 2 -19.66 34.84 57.56
C LEU A 2 -20.78 34.35 56.63
N GLU A 3 -21.13 35.13 55.61
CA GLU A 3 -22.09 34.69 54.56
C GLU A 3 -22.02 35.48 53.22
N GLN A 4 -20.97 36.29 52.98
CA GLN A 4 -20.87 37.09 51.74
C GLN A 4 -19.52 37.03 51.01
N ALA A 5 -18.59 36.16 51.45
CA ALA A 5 -17.25 36.06 50.86
C ALA A 5 -17.04 34.87 49.89
N MET A 6 -18.06 34.05 49.64
CA MET A 6 -17.93 32.75 48.94
C MET A 6 -18.68 32.65 47.58
N THR A 7 -19.31 33.72 47.11
CA THR A 7 -20.12 33.72 45.87
C THR A 7 -19.44 34.37 44.66
N SER A 8 -18.24 34.95 44.81
CA SER A 8 -17.54 35.66 43.72
C SER A 8 -16.48 34.84 42.95
N ARG A 9 -16.41 33.51 43.15
CA ARG A 9 -15.32 32.66 42.60
C ARG A 9 -15.74 31.54 41.64
N TYR A 10 -17.04 31.32 41.42
CA TYR A 10 -17.54 30.18 40.64
C TYR A 10 -18.05 30.52 39.22
N TYR A 11 -18.08 31.80 38.83
CA TYR A 11 -18.62 32.23 37.52
C TYR A 11 -17.56 32.50 36.43
N VAL A 12 -16.25 32.34 36.71
CA VAL A 12 -15.17 32.61 35.74
C VAL A 12 -14.65 31.34 35.04
N TYR A 13 -15.09 30.14 35.47
CA TYR A 13 -14.67 28.86 34.90
C TYR A 13 -15.70 28.20 33.95
N TYR A 14 -16.59 28.99 33.34
CA TYR A 14 -17.66 28.47 32.49
C TYR A 14 -17.71 29.12 31.09
N LEU A 15 -16.56 29.26 30.41
CA LEU A 15 -16.53 29.63 28.97
C LEU A 15 -15.20 29.36 28.24
N LEU A 16 -14.63 28.15 28.38
CA LEU A 16 -13.56 27.66 27.49
C LEU A 16 -13.73 26.18 27.11
N ILE A 17 -14.92 25.84 26.60
CA ILE A 17 -15.16 24.64 25.79
C ILE A 17 -15.75 25.10 24.45
N ILE A 18 -15.37 24.38 23.38
CA ILE A 18 -15.63 24.61 21.94
C ILE A 18 -14.43 25.28 21.25
N GLY A 19 -13.67 24.47 20.50
CA GLY A 19 -12.41 24.89 19.89
C GLY A 19 -11.54 23.76 19.35
N CYS A 20 -11.89 22.48 19.58
CA CYS A 20 -11.34 21.38 18.78
C CYS A 20 -11.86 21.48 17.35
N LEU A 21 -11.20 22.32 16.55
CA LEU A 21 -11.13 22.14 15.12
C LEU A 21 -10.52 20.77 14.88
N PHE A 22 -11.38 19.78 14.68
CA PHE A 22 -11.00 18.60 13.92
C PHE A 22 -10.56 19.10 12.55
N ALA A 23 -9.25 19.25 12.39
CA ALA A 23 -8.63 19.11 11.09
C ALA A 23 -8.93 17.69 10.63
N GLN A 24 -10.11 17.50 10.02
CA GLN A 24 -10.34 16.40 9.11
C GLN A 24 -9.37 16.63 7.96
N GLY A 25 -8.12 16.19 8.15
CA GLY A 25 -7.24 15.94 7.04
C GLY A 25 -8.01 15.01 6.13
N THR A 26 -8.38 15.51 4.96
CA THR A 26 -8.93 14.70 3.88
C THR A 26 -7.86 13.70 3.49
N SER A 27 -7.83 12.58 4.21
CA SER A 27 -7.20 11.37 3.69
C SER A 27 -7.85 11.14 2.34
N PRO A 28 -7.08 11.06 1.24
CA PRO A 28 -7.59 10.43 0.04
C PRO A 28 -8.18 9.10 0.50
N ARG A 29 -9.46 8.85 0.20
CA ARG A 29 -10.06 7.58 0.60
C ARG A 29 -9.37 6.51 -0.25
N SER A 30 -8.54 5.73 0.43
CA SER A 30 -7.61 4.77 -0.18
C SER A 30 -8.34 3.50 -0.57
N TYR A 31 -8.12 3.01 -1.78
CA TYR A 31 -8.65 1.72 -2.22
C TYR A 31 -7.80 0.59 -1.62
N ILE A 32 -8.27 0.05 -0.49
CA ILE A 32 -7.55 -0.95 0.30
C ILE A 32 -8.25 -2.31 0.20
N VAL A 33 -7.55 -3.31 -0.32
CA VAL A 33 -7.94 -4.73 -0.22
C VAL A 33 -7.35 -5.30 1.07
N ARG A 34 -8.19 -5.69 2.01
CA ARG A 34 -7.78 -6.28 3.30
C ARG A 34 -7.59 -7.78 3.17
N THR A 35 -6.64 -8.31 3.94
CA THR A 35 -6.36 -9.75 4.04
C THR A 35 -6.21 -10.15 5.51
N GLU A 36 -6.11 -11.45 5.80
CA GLU A 36 -5.94 -11.99 7.15
C GLU A 36 -4.70 -11.45 7.89
N HIS A 37 -3.63 -11.12 7.16
CA HIS A 37 -2.33 -10.78 7.75
C HIS A 37 -1.80 -9.39 7.34
N GLY A 38 -2.59 -8.61 6.60
CA GLY A 38 -2.11 -7.40 5.97
C GLY A 38 -3.12 -6.78 5.01
N PHE A 39 -2.65 -5.89 4.15
CA PHE A 39 -3.48 -5.26 3.14
C PHE A 39 -2.66 -4.80 1.92
N ILE A 40 -3.38 -4.62 0.81
CA ILE A 40 -2.88 -4.04 -0.43
C ILE A 40 -3.57 -2.68 -0.58
N ASP A 41 -2.81 -1.59 -0.54
CA ASP A 41 -3.30 -0.24 -0.79
C ASP A 41 -2.91 0.17 -2.22
N TYR A 42 -3.91 0.19 -3.11
CA TYR A 42 -3.75 0.55 -4.53
C TYR A 42 -3.66 2.07 -4.74
N SER A 43 -4.11 2.88 -3.79
CA SER A 43 -3.98 4.34 -3.83
C SER A 43 -2.56 4.77 -3.45
N SER A 44 -2.02 4.22 -2.37
CA SER A 44 -0.65 4.49 -1.89
C SER A 44 0.41 3.59 -2.52
N ARG A 45 0.00 2.61 -3.36
CA ARG A 45 0.85 1.66 -4.09
C ARG A 45 1.81 0.87 -3.18
N ILE A 46 1.29 0.42 -2.05
CA ILE A 46 2.04 -0.28 -1.00
C ILE A 46 1.31 -1.54 -0.52
N ILE A 47 2.07 -2.60 -0.27
CA ILE A 47 1.59 -3.87 0.26
C ILE A 47 2.22 -4.03 1.63
N ILE A 48 1.41 -4.16 2.68
CA ILE A 48 1.87 -4.22 4.07
C ILE A 48 1.37 -5.52 4.70
N CYS A 49 2.24 -6.24 5.40
CA CYS A 49 1.91 -7.46 6.13
C CYS A 49 2.56 -7.50 7.51
N ARG A 50 1.85 -8.07 8.48
CA ARG A 50 2.27 -8.24 9.87
C ARG A 50 2.67 -9.69 10.11
N GLY A 51 3.74 -9.89 10.87
CA GLY A 51 4.11 -11.18 11.44
C GLY A 51 4.32 -11.06 12.95
N THR A 52 4.03 -12.14 13.67
CA THR A 52 4.10 -12.19 15.14
C THR A 52 4.92 -13.37 15.62
N ALA A 53 5.55 -13.26 16.79
CA ALA A 53 6.19 -14.39 17.47
C ALA A 53 6.18 -14.22 18.99
N ASN A 54 6.14 -15.34 19.71
CA ASN A 54 6.23 -15.37 21.16
C ASN A 54 7.68 -15.16 21.61
N ILE A 55 7.89 -14.37 22.65
CA ILE A 55 9.14 -14.23 23.39
C ILE A 55 9.23 -15.42 24.34
N ILE A 56 9.91 -16.49 23.90
CA ILE A 56 10.10 -17.68 24.72
C ILE A 56 11.28 -17.46 25.67
N GLU A 57 11.00 -17.43 26.97
CA GLU A 57 12.02 -17.44 28.02
C GLU A 57 12.68 -18.81 28.11
N LYS A 58 13.79 -18.99 27.37
CA LYS A 58 14.65 -20.18 27.53
C LYS A 58 15.47 -20.04 28.81
N GLN A 59 15.54 -21.10 29.62
CA GLN A 59 16.51 -21.20 30.71
C GLN A 59 17.95 -21.36 30.16
N PRO A 60 18.97 -20.85 30.88
CA PRO A 60 20.35 -20.93 30.42
C PRO A 60 20.88 -22.36 30.43
N VAL A 61 21.63 -22.73 29.39
CA VAL A 61 22.55 -23.88 29.41
C VAL A 61 23.91 -23.46 29.97
N ASP A 62 24.27 -22.18 29.81
CA ASP A 62 25.47 -21.54 30.36
C ASP A 62 25.14 -20.12 30.87
N ASN A 63 25.89 -19.63 31.86
CA ASN A 63 25.75 -18.33 32.55
C ASN A 63 26.02 -17.11 31.64
N THR A 64 25.24 -16.96 30.57
CA THR A 64 25.28 -15.79 29.69
C THR A 64 24.31 -14.72 30.19
N PHE A 65 24.86 -13.65 30.76
CA PHE A 65 24.15 -12.50 31.33
C PHE A 65 23.24 -11.71 30.35
N ASN A 66 23.14 -12.13 29.09
CA ASN A 66 22.41 -11.43 28.03
C ASN A 66 21.24 -12.25 27.43
N LEU A 67 20.69 -13.15 28.24
CA LEU A 67 19.62 -14.08 27.87
C LEU A 67 18.33 -13.40 27.40
N VAL A 68 17.90 -12.31 28.05
CA VAL A 68 16.70 -11.55 27.67
C VAL A 68 16.87 -10.90 26.30
N GLU A 69 18.02 -10.25 26.04
CA GLU A 69 18.33 -9.67 24.73
C GLU A 69 18.33 -10.75 23.64
N LYS A 70 18.95 -11.90 23.92
CA LYS A 70 18.99 -13.05 22.99
C LYS A 70 17.60 -13.59 22.67
N ASN A 71 16.76 -13.81 23.68
CA ASN A 71 15.39 -14.29 23.50
C ASN A 71 14.55 -13.28 22.70
N LEU A 72 14.68 -11.99 22.98
CA LEU A 72 14.00 -10.93 22.22
C LEU A 72 14.48 -10.84 20.77
N LYS A 73 15.80 -10.95 20.52
CA LYS A 73 16.38 -10.97 19.17
C LYS A 73 15.87 -12.16 18.35
N LEU A 74 15.73 -13.34 18.98
CA LEU A 74 15.14 -14.52 18.35
C LEU A 74 13.66 -14.31 18.02
N ALA A 75 12.85 -13.78 18.94
CA ALA A 75 11.43 -13.49 18.71
C ALA A 75 11.26 -12.48 17.56
N LYS A 76 12.06 -11.41 17.52
CA LYS A 76 12.07 -10.43 16.41
C LYS A 76 12.43 -11.08 15.07
N ALA A 77 13.42 -11.97 15.04
CA ALA A 77 13.78 -12.71 13.82
C ALA A 77 12.67 -13.66 13.34
N GLN A 78 11.98 -14.33 14.27
CA GLN A 78 10.83 -15.19 13.98
C GLN A 78 9.64 -14.38 13.46
N ALA A 79 9.27 -13.28 14.13
CA ALA A 79 8.19 -12.39 13.68
C ALA A 79 8.47 -11.81 12.28
N ARG A 80 9.71 -11.40 12.00
CA ARG A 80 10.12 -10.94 10.65
C ARG A 80 10.03 -12.07 9.61
N THR A 81 10.38 -13.30 9.98
CA THR A 81 10.26 -14.47 9.09
C THR A 81 8.79 -14.78 8.78
N GLN A 82 7.91 -14.73 9.79
CA GLN A 82 6.48 -14.89 9.58
C GLN A 82 5.90 -13.75 8.73
N ALA A 83 6.32 -12.50 8.97
CA ALA A 83 5.90 -11.35 8.19
C ALA A 83 6.27 -11.50 6.71
N ARG A 84 7.45 -12.04 6.39
CA ARG A 84 7.84 -12.35 4.99
C ARG A 84 6.96 -13.42 4.36
N LYS A 85 6.67 -14.52 5.06
CA LYS A 85 5.75 -15.56 4.56
C LYS A 85 4.36 -14.98 4.27
N ASN A 86 3.82 -14.24 5.22
CA ASN A 86 2.54 -13.55 5.09
C ASN A 86 2.55 -12.57 3.91
N LEU A 87 3.67 -11.85 3.70
CA LEU A 87 3.83 -10.92 2.59
C LEU A 87 3.88 -11.60 1.21
N VAL A 88 4.46 -12.80 1.09
CA VAL A 88 4.34 -13.60 -0.16
C VAL A 88 2.88 -13.94 -0.44
N GLU A 89 2.13 -14.42 0.55
CA GLU A 89 0.71 -14.81 0.37
C GLU A 89 -0.22 -13.63 0.06
N VAL A 90 0.11 -12.41 0.51
CA VAL A 90 -0.61 -11.20 0.14
C VAL A 90 -0.16 -10.66 -1.23
N VAL A 91 1.12 -10.73 -1.56
CA VAL A 91 1.62 -10.37 -2.90
C VAL A 91 0.98 -11.23 -3.98
N LYS A 92 0.80 -12.54 -3.76
CA LYS A 92 0.08 -13.44 -4.69
C LYS A 92 -1.35 -12.96 -5.01
N LYS A 93 -2.01 -12.27 -4.08
CA LYS A 93 -3.38 -11.74 -4.21
C LYS A 93 -3.46 -10.37 -4.89
N VAL A 94 -2.33 -9.75 -5.20
CA VAL A 94 -2.30 -8.51 -6.00
C VAL A 94 -2.77 -8.86 -7.40
N ASN A 95 -3.86 -8.23 -7.85
CA ASN A 95 -4.26 -8.25 -9.24
C ASN A 95 -3.32 -7.33 -10.05
N PHE A 96 -2.66 -7.89 -11.07
CA PHE A 96 -1.70 -7.15 -11.91
C PHE A 96 -2.36 -6.49 -13.11
N ASP A 97 -3.13 -7.23 -13.91
CA ASP A 97 -3.70 -6.84 -15.21
C ASP A 97 -5.08 -7.47 -15.49
N GLY A 98 -5.75 -7.95 -14.44
CA GLY A 98 -6.86 -8.90 -14.53
C GLY A 98 -6.48 -10.28 -13.97
N ARG A 99 -5.17 -10.61 -13.94
CA ARG A 99 -4.63 -11.83 -13.33
C ARG A 99 -4.00 -11.56 -11.96
N PRO A 100 -4.24 -12.42 -10.94
CA PRO A 100 -3.46 -12.43 -9.70
C PRO A 100 -1.98 -12.71 -9.96
N VAL A 101 -1.08 -12.02 -9.24
CA VAL A 101 0.37 -12.27 -9.30
C VAL A 101 0.71 -13.73 -8.93
N GLY A 102 -0.08 -14.39 -8.09
CA GLY A 102 0.09 -15.80 -7.76
C GLY A 102 -0.05 -16.74 -8.96
N ASP A 103 -0.89 -16.39 -9.93
CA ASP A 103 -1.05 -17.17 -11.16
C ASP A 103 0.16 -16.94 -12.07
N LEU A 104 0.61 -15.69 -12.21
CA LEU A 104 1.83 -15.33 -12.95
C LEU A 104 3.10 -16.01 -12.39
N MET A 105 3.18 -16.12 -11.06
CA MET A 105 4.25 -16.88 -10.38
C MET A 105 4.15 -18.39 -10.63
N THR A 106 2.94 -18.92 -10.83
CA THR A 106 2.71 -20.35 -11.09
C THR A 106 3.06 -20.72 -12.53
N ASP A 107 2.71 -19.86 -13.47
CA ASP A 107 3.04 -20.01 -14.90
C ASP A 107 4.56 -19.89 -15.15
N GLU A 108 5.22 -18.94 -14.49
CA GLU A 108 6.63 -18.62 -14.72
C GLU A 108 7.50 -18.68 -13.45
N PRO A 109 8.34 -19.72 -13.30
CA PRO A 109 9.26 -19.84 -12.16
C PRO A 109 10.25 -18.67 -12.02
N LEU A 110 10.58 -17.96 -13.10
CA LEU A 110 11.41 -16.76 -13.04
C LEU A 110 10.69 -15.59 -12.37
N ILE A 111 9.38 -15.43 -12.62
CA ILE A 111 8.54 -14.45 -11.92
C ILE A 111 8.49 -14.80 -10.43
N GLN A 112 8.22 -16.07 -10.07
CA GLN A 112 8.23 -16.52 -8.68
C GLN A 112 9.55 -16.14 -7.96
N ASN A 113 10.70 -16.52 -8.52
CA ASN A 113 12.01 -16.25 -7.92
C ASN A 113 12.27 -14.74 -7.75
N ARG A 114 11.89 -13.91 -8.72
CA ARG A 114 12.05 -12.44 -8.64
C ARG A 114 11.12 -11.83 -7.59
N VAL A 115 9.87 -12.30 -7.49
CA VAL A 115 8.89 -11.84 -6.49
C VAL A 115 9.32 -12.23 -5.07
N GLU A 116 9.80 -13.46 -4.86
CA GLU A 116 10.33 -13.89 -3.56
C GLU A 116 11.58 -13.10 -3.15
N SER A 117 12.47 -12.78 -4.10
CA SER A 117 13.63 -11.89 -3.87
C SER A 117 13.23 -10.46 -3.47
N LEU A 118 12.20 -9.90 -4.12
CA LEU A 118 11.61 -8.61 -3.75
C LEU A 118 11.05 -8.63 -2.32
N VAL A 119 10.32 -9.68 -1.94
CA VAL A 119 9.79 -9.87 -0.57
C VAL A 119 10.91 -10.12 0.45
N GLY A 120 12.00 -10.78 0.06
CA GLY A 120 13.22 -10.89 0.86
C GLY A 120 13.77 -9.51 1.26
N SER A 121 13.70 -8.57 0.32
CA SER A 121 14.12 -7.17 0.42
C SER A 121 13.10 -6.23 1.08
N ALA A 122 11.97 -6.75 1.58
CA ALA A 122 10.94 -5.95 2.24
C ALA A 122 11.48 -5.16 3.44
N TYR A 123 11.14 -3.86 3.50
CA TYR A 123 11.53 -2.96 4.58
C TYR A 123 10.54 -3.04 5.73
N GLN A 124 10.95 -2.61 6.94
CA GLN A 124 10.05 -2.56 8.08
C GLN A 124 9.18 -1.30 7.99
N GLN A 125 7.87 -1.46 8.20
CA GLN A 125 6.91 -0.36 8.21
C GLN A 125 6.59 -0.01 9.67
N GLY A 126 7.09 1.14 10.13
CA GLY A 126 6.90 1.59 11.52
C GLY A 126 7.74 0.82 12.54
N GLU A 127 7.38 1.00 13.82
CA GLU A 127 8.10 0.43 14.95
C GLU A 127 7.79 -1.05 15.20
N ILE A 128 8.64 -1.69 16.02
CA ILE A 128 8.36 -3.04 16.52
C ILE A 128 7.35 -2.93 17.66
N GLU A 129 6.18 -3.55 17.49
CA GLU A 129 5.15 -3.60 18.53
C GLU A 129 5.43 -4.74 19.51
N TYR A 130 5.28 -4.45 20.80
CA TYR A 130 5.28 -5.44 21.87
C TYR A 130 3.83 -5.59 22.32
N LEU A 131 3.33 -6.82 22.28
CA LEU A 131 1.94 -7.16 22.57
C LEU A 131 1.84 -7.88 23.90
N GLU A 132 0.61 -7.96 24.39
CA GLU A 132 0.23 -8.83 25.50
C GLU A 132 0.65 -10.29 25.25
N GLU A 133 0.69 -11.09 26.32
CA GLU A 133 1.12 -12.51 26.29
C GLU A 133 2.57 -12.73 25.79
N ASN A 134 3.49 -11.80 26.10
CA ASN A 134 4.90 -11.87 25.69
C ASN A 134 5.07 -12.08 24.18
N LYS A 135 4.41 -11.29 23.34
CA LYS A 135 4.53 -11.37 21.87
C LYS A 135 5.20 -10.13 21.29
N VAL A 136 5.94 -10.31 20.19
CA VAL A 136 6.39 -9.21 19.33
C VAL A 136 5.65 -9.26 18.00
N ALA A 137 5.39 -8.10 17.41
CA ALA A 137 4.91 -7.97 16.04
C ALA A 137 5.79 -7.04 15.21
N ILE A 138 5.96 -7.40 13.94
CA ILE A 138 6.72 -6.63 12.96
C ILE A 138 5.88 -6.52 11.70
N ALA A 139 5.67 -5.30 11.21
CA ALA A 139 5.11 -5.05 9.89
C ALA A 139 6.23 -4.90 8.85
N LEU A 140 6.07 -5.58 7.72
CA LEU A 140 6.93 -5.45 6.54
C LEU A 140 6.13 -4.88 5.37
N ALA A 141 6.82 -4.14 4.51
CA ALA A 141 6.24 -3.51 3.34
C ALA A 141 7.06 -3.72 2.06
N VAL A 142 6.34 -3.79 0.94
CA VAL A 142 6.85 -3.74 -0.43
C VAL A 142 6.06 -2.69 -1.19
N ARG A 143 6.73 -1.87 -2.02
CA ARG A 143 6.06 -0.95 -2.95
C ARG A 143 5.70 -1.69 -4.23
N MET A 144 4.52 -1.41 -4.79
CA MET A 144 4.07 -1.99 -6.06
C MET A 144 5.02 -1.69 -7.23
N SER A 145 5.81 -0.61 -7.16
CA SER A 145 6.85 -0.32 -8.16
C SER A 145 7.85 -1.48 -8.33
N GLY A 146 8.17 -2.21 -7.25
CA GLY A 146 9.04 -3.37 -7.31
C GLY A 146 8.41 -4.58 -8.02
N LEU A 147 7.08 -4.75 -7.91
CA LEU A 147 6.35 -5.75 -8.70
C LEU A 147 6.23 -5.33 -10.15
N ALA A 148 6.00 -4.04 -10.43
CA ALA A 148 5.96 -3.51 -11.79
C ALA A 148 7.30 -3.70 -12.52
N GLU A 149 8.44 -3.53 -11.84
CA GLU A 149 9.76 -3.85 -12.41
C GLU A 149 9.92 -5.33 -12.78
N ILE A 150 9.17 -6.22 -12.13
CA ILE A 150 9.19 -7.66 -12.41
C ILE A 150 8.27 -8.02 -13.58
N LEU A 151 7.04 -7.50 -13.55
CA LEU A 151 5.91 -8.00 -14.33
C LEU A 151 5.60 -7.18 -15.60
N VAL A 152 6.00 -5.92 -15.66
CA VAL A 152 5.93 -5.14 -16.90
C VAL A 152 7.03 -5.64 -17.85
N ASP A 153 6.77 -5.69 -19.15
CA ASP A 153 7.76 -6.06 -20.17
C ASP A 153 8.94 -5.07 -20.21
N VAL A 154 10.15 -5.56 -20.42
CA VAL A 154 11.40 -4.79 -20.52
C VAL A 154 11.37 -3.86 -21.73
N GLU A 155 10.82 -4.29 -22.87
CA GLU A 155 10.62 -3.42 -24.04
C GLU A 155 9.59 -2.32 -23.77
N GLY A 156 8.70 -2.55 -22.80
CA GLY A 156 7.58 -1.70 -22.47
C GLY A 156 6.48 -1.73 -23.55
N TYR A 157 5.28 -1.31 -23.17
CA TYR A 157 4.15 -1.30 -24.10
C TYR A 157 4.16 -0.10 -25.08
N ARG A 158 4.99 0.90 -24.79
CA ARG A 158 5.24 2.08 -25.63
C ARG A 158 6.66 2.57 -25.39
N SER A 159 7.42 2.79 -26.47
CA SER A 159 8.77 3.36 -26.40
C SER A 159 8.78 4.72 -25.68
N GLU A 160 9.79 4.94 -24.83
CA GLU A 160 10.01 6.22 -24.13
C GLU A 160 10.26 7.37 -25.14
N ASP A 161 10.88 7.08 -26.29
CA ASP A 161 11.16 8.02 -27.38
C ASP A 161 9.99 8.18 -28.38
N ALA A 162 8.86 7.48 -28.15
CA ALA A 162 7.73 7.53 -29.06
C ALA A 162 7.15 8.94 -29.15
N SER A 163 7.21 9.51 -30.37
CA SER A 163 6.70 10.84 -30.73
C SER A 163 5.34 11.17 -30.12
N LEU A 164 5.12 12.46 -29.81
CA LEU A 164 4.02 13.00 -28.99
C LEU A 164 2.79 12.09 -28.96
N PRO A 165 2.40 11.54 -27.79
CA PRO A 165 1.21 10.70 -27.64
C PRO A 165 0.01 11.19 -28.45
N ALA A 166 -0.80 10.27 -28.99
CA ALA A 166 -1.91 10.62 -29.88
C ALA A 166 -2.86 11.69 -29.27
N TYR A 167 -3.03 11.67 -27.94
CA TYR A 167 -3.81 12.68 -27.21
C TYR A 167 -3.20 14.10 -27.27
N LEU A 168 -1.89 14.26 -27.51
CA LEU A 168 -1.24 15.56 -27.72
C LEU A 168 -1.41 16.06 -29.16
N MET A 169 -1.50 15.15 -30.14
CA MET A 169 -1.86 15.52 -31.52
C MET A 169 -3.31 16.01 -31.59
N THR A 170 -4.26 15.30 -30.95
CA THR A 170 -5.64 15.81 -30.81
C THR A 170 -5.70 17.09 -29.97
N ARG A 171 -4.83 17.26 -28.97
CA ARG A 171 -4.74 18.51 -28.19
C ARG A 171 -4.41 19.75 -29.04
N ALA A 172 -3.80 19.61 -30.21
CA ALA A 172 -3.60 20.73 -31.13
C ALA A 172 -4.92 21.15 -31.80
N THR A 173 -5.74 20.17 -32.18
CA THR A 173 -7.04 20.33 -32.85
C THR A 173 -8.17 20.73 -31.90
N ILE A 174 -8.11 20.31 -30.63
CA ILE A 174 -9.13 20.62 -29.61
C ILE A 174 -8.98 22.08 -29.13
N PRO A 175 -10.05 22.90 -29.16
CA PRO A 175 -10.08 24.25 -28.62
C PRO A 175 -9.58 24.32 -27.18
N LYS A 176 -8.87 25.39 -26.79
CA LYS A 176 -8.30 25.51 -25.43
C LYS A 176 -9.34 25.36 -24.31
N SER A 177 -10.58 25.79 -24.55
CA SER A 177 -11.75 25.67 -23.67
C SER A 177 -12.21 24.23 -23.41
N GLU A 178 -11.88 23.30 -24.31
CA GLU A 178 -12.32 21.89 -24.29
C GLU A 178 -11.20 20.93 -23.88
N ARG A 179 -10.00 21.45 -23.56
CA ARG A 179 -8.86 20.63 -23.13
C ARG A 179 -8.98 20.21 -21.68
N VAL A 180 -9.10 18.92 -21.45
CA VAL A 180 -9.00 18.32 -20.11
C VAL A 180 -7.54 18.07 -19.70
N SER A 181 -7.26 18.14 -18.40
CA SER A 181 -5.94 17.82 -17.81
C SER A 181 -5.78 16.35 -17.41
N GLY A 182 -6.86 15.58 -17.44
CA GLY A 182 -6.92 14.17 -17.07
C GLY A 182 -8.35 13.64 -17.22
N VAL A 183 -8.54 12.35 -16.91
CA VAL A 183 -9.83 11.67 -16.94
C VAL A 183 -10.10 11.09 -15.56
N VAL A 184 -11.33 11.21 -15.09
CA VAL A 184 -11.84 10.53 -13.88
C VAL A 184 -12.95 9.60 -14.33
N ILE A 185 -12.87 8.33 -13.95
CA ILE A 185 -13.88 7.31 -14.23
C ILE A 185 -14.58 7.01 -12.91
N ASP A 186 -15.88 7.30 -12.85
CA ASP A 186 -16.70 6.87 -11.72
C ASP A 186 -17.16 5.42 -11.97
N ALA A 187 -16.63 4.51 -11.15
CA ALA A 187 -16.93 3.09 -11.22
C ALA A 187 -17.58 2.57 -9.93
N ARG A 188 -18.07 3.44 -9.04
CA ARG A 188 -18.50 3.06 -7.68
C ARG A 188 -19.73 2.15 -7.65
N GLU A 189 -20.55 2.17 -8.71
CA GLU A 189 -21.72 1.29 -8.89
C GLU A 189 -21.40 0.01 -9.69
N HIS A 190 -20.13 -0.21 -10.03
CA HIS A 190 -19.64 -1.40 -10.73
C HIS A 190 -18.69 -2.22 -9.82
N SER A 191 -18.80 -3.54 -9.89
CA SER A 191 -17.88 -4.46 -9.21
C SER A 191 -16.53 -4.50 -9.94
N ILE A 192 -15.68 -3.49 -9.69
CA ILE A 192 -14.31 -3.45 -10.23
C ILE A 192 -13.30 -3.88 -9.17
N ASP A 193 -12.55 -4.93 -9.47
CA ASP A 193 -11.34 -5.26 -8.71
C ASP A 193 -10.19 -4.32 -9.11
N PRO A 194 -9.48 -3.72 -8.15
CA PRO A 194 -8.36 -2.84 -8.44
C PRO A 194 -7.20 -3.64 -9.02
N SER A 195 -6.48 -3.04 -9.96
CA SER A 195 -5.41 -3.69 -10.71
C SER A 195 -4.20 -2.76 -10.82
N MET A 196 -2.99 -3.32 -10.89
CA MET A 196 -1.78 -2.49 -11.06
C MET A 196 -1.71 -1.84 -12.45
N ASN A 197 -2.26 -2.54 -13.45
CA ASN A 197 -2.17 -2.30 -14.88
C ASN A 197 -3.53 -2.54 -15.58
N PRO A 198 -4.60 -1.80 -15.21
CA PRO A 198 -5.93 -1.99 -15.78
C PRO A 198 -6.03 -1.45 -17.20
N GLU A 199 -7.01 -1.99 -17.93
CA GLU A 199 -7.46 -1.50 -19.23
C GLU A 199 -8.86 -0.90 -19.15
N ILE A 200 -9.15 0.04 -20.03
CA ILE A 200 -10.45 0.69 -20.22
C ILE A 200 -10.86 0.40 -21.66
N ILE A 201 -12.01 -0.25 -21.81
CA ILE A 201 -12.60 -0.62 -23.10
C ILE A 201 -13.90 0.14 -23.35
N ASP A 202 -14.28 0.30 -24.62
CA ASP A 202 -15.60 0.81 -25.00
C ASP A 202 -16.68 -0.28 -24.94
N MET A 203 -17.94 0.10 -25.21
CA MET A 203 -19.07 -0.84 -25.21
C MET A 203 -19.03 -1.87 -26.36
N GLN A 204 -18.12 -1.72 -27.31
CA GLN A 204 -17.89 -2.65 -28.42
C GLN A 204 -16.69 -3.57 -28.13
N GLY A 205 -15.97 -3.37 -27.01
CA GLY A 205 -14.81 -4.14 -26.60
C GLY A 205 -13.47 -3.61 -27.14
N ASN A 206 -13.43 -2.44 -27.77
CA ASN A 206 -12.17 -1.85 -28.25
C ASN A 206 -11.41 -1.18 -27.10
N LEU A 207 -10.08 -1.27 -27.12
CA LEU A 207 -9.21 -0.62 -26.15
C LEU A 207 -9.22 0.91 -26.29
N VAL A 208 -9.66 1.61 -25.24
CA VAL A 208 -9.69 3.08 -25.15
C VAL A 208 -8.47 3.61 -24.38
N TYR A 209 -8.04 2.89 -23.34
CA TYR A 209 -6.82 3.17 -22.59
C TYR A 209 -6.30 1.89 -21.94
N GLY A 210 -4.99 1.76 -21.81
CA GLY A 210 -4.33 0.54 -21.33
C GLY A 210 -2.89 0.51 -21.79
N THR A 211 -2.25 -0.65 -21.64
CA THR A 211 -0.83 -0.94 -21.94
C THR A 211 -0.17 0.00 -22.96
N ILE A 212 -0.62 -0.02 -24.22
CA ILE A 212 -0.02 0.75 -25.35
C ILE A 212 0.00 2.29 -25.21
N HIS A 213 -0.66 2.84 -24.19
CA HIS A 213 -0.84 4.28 -23.98
C HIS A 213 0.16 4.91 -23.01
N PHE A 214 0.98 4.11 -22.32
CA PHE A 214 1.95 4.58 -21.33
C PHE A 214 3.29 3.82 -21.44
N THR A 215 4.36 4.48 -21.00
CA THR A 215 5.72 3.93 -21.07
C THR A 215 6.03 3.04 -19.88
N ARG A 216 7.09 2.21 -19.97
CA ARG A 216 7.53 1.36 -18.85
C ARG A 216 7.84 2.20 -17.60
N SER A 217 8.55 3.31 -17.76
CA SER A 217 8.87 4.24 -16.66
C SER A 217 7.60 4.75 -15.98
N LYS A 218 6.54 5.05 -16.75
CA LYS A 218 5.24 5.44 -16.20
C LYS A 218 4.61 4.30 -15.39
N SER A 219 4.59 3.08 -15.91
CA SER A 219 4.05 1.88 -15.23
C SER A 219 4.73 1.59 -13.89
N VAL A 220 6.06 1.71 -13.84
CA VAL A 220 6.84 1.43 -12.63
C VAL A 220 6.69 2.54 -11.59
N ASN A 221 6.96 3.79 -11.97
CA ASN A 221 7.20 4.87 -11.01
C ASN A 221 5.92 5.44 -10.40
N THR A 222 4.86 5.56 -11.21
CA THR A 222 3.54 6.07 -10.75
C THR A 222 2.39 5.12 -11.07
N GLY A 223 2.63 4.16 -11.96
CA GLY A 223 1.61 3.40 -12.66
C GLY A 223 0.77 4.19 -13.65
N PRO A 224 -0.11 3.47 -14.38
CA PRO A 224 -0.98 4.05 -15.40
C PRO A 224 -2.19 4.77 -14.81
N VAL A 225 -2.76 4.23 -13.72
CA VAL A 225 -3.90 4.82 -12.99
C VAL A 225 -3.60 5.00 -11.50
N GLY A 226 -4.36 5.90 -10.87
CA GLY A 226 -4.49 6.00 -9.41
C GLY A 226 -5.92 5.71 -9.00
N TYR A 227 -6.09 4.95 -7.91
CA TYR A 227 -7.41 4.66 -7.32
C TYR A 227 -7.75 5.67 -6.24
N ALA A 228 -9.02 6.03 -6.14
CA ALA A 228 -9.60 6.88 -5.09
C ALA A 228 -11.04 6.42 -4.81
N TYR A 229 -11.57 6.81 -3.65
CA TYR A 229 -12.93 6.53 -3.18
C TYR A 229 -13.58 7.81 -2.63
#